data_AF-H3B5F7-F1
#
_entry.id   AF-H3B5F7-F1
#
_cell.length_a   1.000
_cell.length_b   1.000
_cell.length_c   1.000
_cell.angle_alpha   90.00
_cell.angle_beta   90.00
_cell.angle_gamma   90.00
#
_symmetry.space_group_name_H-M   'P 1'
#
loop_
_entity.id
_entity.type
_entity.pdbx_description
1 polymer ?
#
loop_
_entity_poly.entity_id
_entity_poly.type
_entity_poly.pdbx_seq_one_letter_code
_entity_poly.pdbx_strand_id
1 'polypeptide(L)'
;YEDRNFQGRYYECNSDCMDTFSYFNHCHSIRVESGCWMLYERPGYMGYQYFLSRGEYPDYHRWMGFNNCIRSCHMIPHYGGSYKMRIYQRPDYRGHMMEFMEECPSVYDRFHYHDIYSCNVMDGYWIFYEYPYYRGRQYFMRPGHYRRFSNWGGMSPRIGSFRCIRKKHKSNLPTCLKLQIIFYEDRNFQGRYYECSSDYPDMHSYFSHCNSIRVENGSWVIYERPNYQGYQYYLNRGEYPDYQRWMGFNDSIRSCRMIPHYRGSYRMRIYERPDFGGHTMEFMDDCPSVYDRFHYNDIYSCNVMDGHWMFYEQPNYRGRQYYMRPGEYRRYSDWGGINSRIGSFRQKYSNKFVKHDLPFFLKKIIFYEDRNFQGRNYECSSDYPDMHSYFSRCNSIRVENGSWVIYERPNYQGYQYYLNRGEYPDYQRWMGFNDSIRSCRMIPHYRGNYRMRLYERPDFGGQTMEFMDDCPSVYDRFHYNDIYSCNVMDGHWMFYEQPNYRGRQYYL
;
A
#
# COMPACT_ATOMS: atom_id res chain seq x y z
N TYR A 1 -28.41 8.67 14.22
CA TYR A 1 -28.44 8.55 15.69
C TYR A 1 -28.54 9.94 16.27
N GLU A 2 -29.41 10.13 17.26
CA GLU A 2 -29.62 11.42 17.91
C GLU A 2 -28.41 11.84 18.75
N ASP A 3 -27.60 10.92 19.27
CA ASP A 3 -26.39 11.24 20.04
C ASP A 3 -25.09 10.90 19.29
N ARG A 4 -23.95 11.32 19.87
CA ARG A 4 -22.61 10.99 19.36
C ARG A 4 -22.28 9.52 19.59
N ASN A 5 -21.30 8.99 18.86
CA ASN A 5 -20.80 7.62 19.00
C ASN A 5 -21.90 6.54 18.92
N PHE A 6 -22.88 6.76 18.03
CA PHE A 6 -23.95 5.80 17.72
C PHE A 6 -24.85 5.45 18.92
N GLN A 7 -25.04 6.41 19.83
CA GLN A 7 -25.92 6.29 21.00
C GLN A 7 -27.28 6.93 20.76
N GLY A 8 -28.21 6.71 21.70
CA GLY A 8 -29.53 7.32 21.70
C GLY A 8 -30.48 6.71 20.66
N ARG A 9 -31.58 7.44 20.38
CA ARG A 9 -32.56 7.03 19.38
C ARG A 9 -31.93 7.04 17.99
N TYR A 10 -32.32 6.10 17.15
CA TYR A 10 -31.89 6.05 15.76
C TYR A 10 -33.06 5.79 14.81
N TYR A 11 -32.82 6.11 13.55
CA TYR A 11 -33.70 5.83 12.43
C TYR A 11 -32.86 5.18 11.33
N GLU A 12 -33.36 4.07 10.79
CA GLU A 12 -32.75 3.39 9.65
C GLU A 12 -33.34 3.94 8.37
N CYS A 13 -32.49 4.37 7.45
CA CYS A 13 -32.90 5.01 6.21
C CYS A 13 -32.35 4.21 5.02
N ASN A 14 -33.25 3.57 4.27
CA ASN A 14 -32.91 2.67 3.16
C ASN A 14 -33.31 3.22 1.78
N SER A 15 -33.85 4.44 1.73
CA SER A 15 -34.25 5.15 0.52
C SER A 15 -34.07 6.65 0.69
N ASP A 16 -34.30 7.40 -0.38
CA ASP A 16 -34.36 8.85 -0.32
C ASP A 16 -35.35 9.35 0.74
N CYS A 17 -34.97 10.39 1.48
CA CYS A 17 -35.77 11.03 2.52
C CYS A 17 -35.81 12.54 2.30
N MET A 18 -36.98 13.07 1.97
CA MET A 18 -37.21 14.50 1.71
C MET A 18 -37.22 15.34 2.98
N ASP A 19 -37.60 14.76 4.12
CA ASP A 19 -37.56 15.42 5.41
C ASP A 19 -37.36 14.39 6.53
N THR A 20 -36.27 14.50 7.30
CA THR A 20 -35.97 13.60 8.42
C THR A 20 -36.68 13.95 9.73
N PHE A 21 -37.46 15.04 9.78
CA PHE A 21 -37.97 15.65 11.03
C PHE A 21 -38.86 14.69 11.80
N SER A 22 -39.67 13.93 11.06
CA SER A 22 -40.59 12.95 11.60
C SER A 22 -39.89 11.81 12.32
N TYR A 23 -38.56 11.66 12.16
CA TYR A 23 -37.80 10.57 12.73
C TYR A 23 -36.87 11.01 13.87
N PHE A 24 -36.21 12.17 13.75
CA PHE A 24 -35.32 12.71 14.77
C PHE A 24 -35.19 14.23 14.64
N ASN A 25 -34.98 14.91 15.77
CA ASN A 25 -34.82 16.37 15.81
C ASN A 25 -33.41 16.82 15.39
N HIS A 26 -32.40 15.99 15.69
CA HIS A 26 -30.99 16.26 15.39
C HIS A 26 -30.26 14.96 15.05
N CYS A 27 -29.19 15.04 14.26
CA CYS A 27 -28.39 13.90 13.86
C CYS A 27 -26.93 14.10 14.27
N HIS A 28 -26.54 13.52 15.40
CA HIS A 28 -25.18 13.65 15.91
C HIS A 28 -24.22 12.58 15.40
N SER A 29 -24.69 11.38 15.04
CA SER A 29 -23.82 10.36 14.45
C SER A 29 -24.54 9.49 13.42
N ILE A 30 -23.78 8.94 12.46
CA ILE A 30 -24.31 8.24 11.27
C ILE A 30 -23.47 6.99 11.00
N ARG A 31 -24.14 5.85 10.82
CA ARG A 31 -23.54 4.66 10.19
C ARG A 31 -24.09 4.53 8.78
N VAL A 32 -23.20 4.43 7.80
CA VAL A 32 -23.57 4.10 6.43
C VAL A 32 -23.17 2.66 6.19
N GLU A 33 -24.14 1.76 6.22
CA GLU A 33 -23.93 0.32 6.02
C GLU A 33 -23.66 -0.03 4.55
N SER A 34 -24.33 0.67 3.63
CA SER A 34 -24.19 0.44 2.20
C SER A 34 -24.50 1.68 1.36
N GLY A 35 -24.03 1.68 0.12
CA GLY A 35 -24.26 2.77 -0.83
C GLY A 35 -23.39 4.00 -0.62
N CYS A 36 -23.75 5.06 -1.33
CA CYS A 36 -23.20 6.41 -1.17
C CYS A 36 -24.39 7.36 -1.05
N TRP A 37 -24.29 8.32 -0.15
CA TRP A 37 -25.41 9.18 0.22
C TRP A 37 -24.99 10.64 0.13
N MET A 38 -25.88 11.47 -0.42
CA MET A 38 -25.83 12.92 -0.25
C MET A 38 -26.82 13.31 0.84
N LEU A 39 -26.32 13.94 1.89
CA LEU A 39 -27.11 14.46 2.99
C LEU A 39 -27.17 15.98 2.89
N TYR A 40 -28.27 16.54 3.38
CA TYR A 40 -28.58 17.95 3.21
C TYR A 40 -29.04 18.56 4.53
N GLU A 41 -28.62 19.80 4.76
CA GLU A 41 -28.93 20.53 5.98
C GLU A 41 -30.40 20.94 6.08
N ARG A 42 -31.11 21.09 4.95
CA ARG A 42 -32.53 21.49 4.92
C ARG A 42 -33.40 20.40 4.27
N PRO A 43 -34.72 20.40 4.53
CA PRO A 43 -35.65 19.56 3.81
C PRO A 43 -35.60 19.79 2.30
N GLY A 44 -36.01 18.81 1.52
CA GLY A 44 -36.12 18.90 0.05
C GLY A 44 -34.78 18.99 -0.69
N TYR A 45 -33.72 18.36 -0.15
CA TYR A 45 -32.37 18.34 -0.74
C TYR A 45 -31.72 19.72 -0.88
N MET A 46 -31.96 20.58 0.10
CA MET A 46 -31.51 21.98 0.12
C MET A 46 -30.46 22.25 1.20
N GLY A 47 -29.75 23.37 1.08
CA GLY A 47 -28.74 23.80 2.06
C GLY A 47 -27.37 23.17 1.84
N TYR A 48 -26.55 23.11 2.88
CA TYR A 48 -25.24 22.48 2.79
C TYR A 48 -25.35 20.99 2.50
N GLN A 49 -24.45 20.51 1.64
CA GLN A 49 -24.44 19.14 1.15
C GLN A 49 -23.26 18.38 1.76
N TYR A 50 -23.49 17.13 2.14
CA TYR A 50 -22.50 16.27 2.77
C TYR A 50 -22.49 14.91 2.10
N PHE A 51 -21.39 14.55 1.45
CA PHE A 51 -21.23 13.23 0.88
C PHE A 51 -20.74 12.24 1.94
N LEU A 52 -21.46 11.13 2.10
CA LEU A 52 -21.04 10.02 2.94
C LEU A 52 -20.95 8.73 2.11
N SER A 53 -19.84 8.03 2.27
CA SER A 53 -19.66 6.66 1.77
C SER A 53 -19.86 5.68 2.91
N ARG A 54 -19.88 4.37 2.61
CA ARG A 54 -19.87 3.32 3.64
C ARG A 54 -18.82 3.61 4.73
N GLY A 55 -19.25 3.62 5.99
CA GLY A 55 -18.38 3.94 7.12
C GLY A 55 -19.16 4.40 8.36
N GLU A 56 -18.39 4.61 9.42
CA GLU A 56 -18.88 5.08 10.71
C GLU A 56 -18.49 6.55 10.92
N TYR A 57 -19.47 7.39 11.22
CA TYR A 57 -19.28 8.81 11.46
C TYR A 57 -19.80 9.19 12.87
N PRO A 58 -18.93 9.14 13.89
CA PRO A 58 -19.33 9.26 15.29
C PRO A 58 -19.79 10.67 15.72
N ASP A 59 -19.48 11.70 14.93
CA ASP A 59 -19.87 13.09 15.17
C ASP A 59 -19.94 13.88 13.86
N TYR A 60 -20.56 15.06 13.89
CA TYR A 60 -20.80 15.83 12.67
C TYR A 60 -19.55 16.42 12.02
N HIS A 61 -18.44 16.59 12.76
CA HIS A 61 -17.18 17.00 12.15
C HIS A 61 -16.61 15.91 11.26
N ARG A 62 -16.94 14.63 11.51
CA ARG A 62 -16.45 13.49 10.73
C ARG A 62 -17.04 13.41 9.32
N TRP A 63 -18.19 14.02 9.06
CA TRP A 63 -18.73 14.21 7.70
C TRP A 63 -18.52 15.63 7.15
N MET A 64 -17.63 16.41 7.76
CA MET A 64 -17.40 17.84 7.42
C MET A 64 -18.66 18.70 7.60
N GLY A 65 -19.53 18.30 8.54
CA GLY A 65 -20.68 19.08 8.96
C GLY A 65 -20.27 20.34 9.71
N PHE A 66 -20.98 21.45 9.43
CA PHE A 66 -20.91 22.65 10.28
C PHE A 66 -21.78 22.52 11.53
N ASN A 67 -22.80 21.65 11.47
CA ASN A 67 -23.71 21.33 12.56
C ASN A 67 -24.23 19.89 12.41
N ASN A 68 -25.08 19.49 13.36
CA ASN A 68 -25.78 18.20 13.44
C ASN A 68 -27.14 18.21 12.70
N CYS A 69 -27.44 19.24 11.92
CA CYS A 69 -28.71 19.37 11.21
C CYS A 69 -28.63 18.60 9.90
N ILE A 70 -29.08 17.34 9.90
CA ILE A 70 -29.38 16.59 8.67
C ILE A 70 -30.89 16.53 8.54
N ARG A 71 -31.42 17.16 7.49
CA ARG A 71 -32.87 17.33 7.29
C ARG A 71 -33.39 16.66 6.03
N SER A 72 -32.54 16.26 5.09
CA SER A 72 -32.91 15.35 4.00
C SER A 72 -31.70 14.56 3.50
N CYS A 73 -31.93 13.44 2.81
CA CYS A 73 -30.87 12.64 2.21
C CYS A 73 -31.33 11.94 0.93
N HIS A 74 -30.40 11.77 0.00
CA HIS A 74 -30.61 11.08 -1.27
C HIS A 74 -29.51 10.04 -1.47
N MET A 75 -29.93 8.83 -1.81
CA MET A 75 -29.02 7.75 -2.18
C MET A 75 -28.52 7.98 -3.60
N ILE A 76 -27.20 8.05 -3.76
CA ILE A 76 -26.58 8.26 -5.06
C ILE A 76 -26.62 6.94 -5.85
N PRO A 77 -27.24 6.90 -7.04
CA PRO A 77 -27.30 5.70 -7.84
C PRO A 77 -25.91 5.16 -8.17
N HIS A 78 -25.83 3.84 -8.32
CA HIS A 78 -24.61 3.23 -8.80
C HIS A 78 -24.30 3.65 -10.23
N TYR A 79 -23.07 4.07 -10.43
CA TYR A 79 -22.57 4.45 -11.74
C TYR A 79 -21.34 3.61 -12.07
N GLY A 80 -21.40 2.86 -13.18
CA GLY A 80 -20.37 1.90 -13.60
C GLY A 80 -19.74 2.21 -14.97
N GLY A 81 -20.06 3.36 -15.56
CA GLY A 81 -19.50 3.79 -16.84
C GLY A 81 -18.24 4.65 -16.68
N SER A 82 -18.02 5.55 -17.64
CA SER A 82 -16.83 6.41 -17.65
C SER A 82 -17.02 7.66 -16.79
N TYR A 83 -15.93 8.33 -16.43
CA TYR A 83 -15.99 9.61 -15.74
C TYR A 83 -15.43 10.65 -16.69
N LYS A 84 -16.23 11.67 -17.01
CA LYS A 84 -15.80 12.73 -17.91
C LYS A 84 -16.46 14.05 -17.59
N MET A 85 -15.65 15.09 -17.40
CA MET A 85 -16.13 16.43 -17.08
C MET A 85 -15.25 17.49 -17.71
N ARG A 86 -15.82 18.62 -18.09
CA ARG A 86 -15.10 19.86 -18.45
C ARG A 86 -15.40 20.96 -17.46
N ILE A 87 -14.38 21.68 -17.05
CA ILE A 87 -14.50 22.89 -16.23
C ILE A 87 -14.04 24.11 -17.03
N TYR A 88 -14.63 25.25 -16.74
CA TYR A 88 -14.43 26.49 -17.50
C TYR A 88 -14.19 27.67 -16.58
N GLN A 89 -13.25 28.52 -16.99
CA GLN A 89 -12.85 29.72 -16.27
C GLN A 89 -13.91 30.83 -16.30
N ARG A 90 -14.91 30.78 -17.19
CA ARG A 90 -15.99 31.78 -17.26
C ARG A 90 -17.36 31.12 -17.30
N PRO A 91 -18.43 31.87 -16.98
CA PRO A 91 -19.80 31.42 -17.17
C PRO A 91 -20.07 31.00 -18.62
N ASP A 92 -21.13 30.21 -18.81
CA ASP A 92 -21.64 29.83 -20.13
C ASP A 92 -20.59 29.12 -21.02
N TYR A 93 -19.73 28.31 -20.40
CA TYR A 93 -18.69 27.51 -21.06
C TYR A 93 -17.63 28.32 -21.81
N ARG A 94 -17.37 29.55 -21.36
CA ARG A 94 -16.38 30.44 -21.96
C ARG A 94 -15.04 30.40 -21.21
N GLY A 95 -14.02 31.00 -21.83
CA GLY A 95 -12.68 31.13 -21.25
C GLY A 95 -11.86 29.84 -21.35
N HIS A 96 -10.79 29.76 -20.57
CA HIS A 96 -9.95 28.57 -20.52
C HIS A 96 -10.76 27.35 -20.06
N MET A 97 -10.50 26.19 -20.69
CA MET A 97 -11.23 24.95 -20.47
C MET A 97 -10.25 23.81 -20.23
N MET A 98 -10.57 22.93 -19.29
CA MET A 98 -9.84 21.68 -19.08
C MET A 98 -10.80 20.52 -18.87
N GLU A 99 -10.42 19.38 -19.43
CA GLU A 99 -11.16 18.14 -19.36
C GLU A 99 -10.52 17.19 -18.34
N PHE A 100 -11.36 16.53 -17.55
CA PHE A 100 -10.95 15.62 -16.48
C PHE A 100 -11.69 14.29 -16.60
N MET A 101 -10.93 13.21 -16.38
CA MET A 101 -11.44 11.82 -16.30
C MET A 101 -11.12 11.16 -14.94
N GLU A 102 -10.42 11.89 -14.08
CA GLU A 102 -9.91 11.47 -12.78
C GLU A 102 -10.15 12.56 -11.74
N GLU A 103 -10.00 12.19 -10.47
CA GLU A 103 -10.04 13.14 -9.36
C GLU A 103 -8.88 14.14 -9.41
N CYS A 104 -9.11 15.33 -8.87
CA CYS A 104 -8.16 16.42 -8.85
C CYS A 104 -8.03 16.96 -7.41
N PRO A 105 -6.92 16.66 -6.70
CA PRO A 105 -6.72 17.14 -5.33
C PRO A 105 -6.38 18.63 -5.26
N SER A 106 -5.95 19.26 -6.36
CA SER A 106 -5.69 20.69 -6.42
C SER A 106 -5.95 21.21 -7.82
N VAL A 107 -7.05 21.94 -7.98
CA VAL A 107 -7.42 22.56 -9.25
C VAL A 107 -6.38 23.60 -9.65
N TYR A 108 -5.80 24.33 -8.70
CA TYR A 108 -4.77 25.33 -9.00
C TYR A 108 -3.51 24.71 -9.60
N ASP A 109 -3.07 23.55 -9.10
CA ASP A 109 -1.84 22.92 -9.59
C ASP A 109 -2.00 22.37 -11.02
N ARG A 110 -3.23 22.02 -11.41
CA ARG A 110 -3.54 21.45 -12.74
C ARG A 110 -4.06 22.48 -13.74
N PHE A 111 -4.89 23.41 -13.28
CA PHE A 111 -5.65 24.34 -14.11
C PHE A 111 -5.22 25.80 -13.91
N HIS A 112 -4.36 26.10 -12.93
CA HIS A 112 -3.84 27.45 -12.61
C HIS A 112 -4.92 28.51 -12.32
N TYR A 113 -6.14 28.07 -12.00
CA TYR A 113 -7.24 28.91 -11.58
C TYR A 113 -7.87 28.37 -10.30
N HIS A 114 -8.27 29.27 -9.40
CA HIS A 114 -9.01 28.92 -8.19
C HIS A 114 -10.52 28.92 -8.40
N ASP A 115 -11.00 29.64 -9.41
CA ASP A 115 -12.41 29.92 -9.64
C ASP A 115 -12.91 29.21 -10.90
N ILE A 116 -13.88 28.33 -10.71
CA ILE A 116 -14.57 27.57 -11.74
C ILE A 116 -15.99 28.11 -11.86
N TYR A 117 -16.28 28.76 -12.98
CA TYR A 117 -17.54 29.47 -13.16
C TYR A 117 -18.62 28.64 -13.84
N SER A 118 -18.23 27.69 -14.69
CA SER A 118 -19.16 26.76 -15.33
C SER A 118 -18.52 25.40 -15.55
N CYS A 119 -19.34 24.35 -15.63
CA CYS A 119 -18.87 23.00 -15.91
C CYS A 119 -19.90 22.20 -16.72
N ASN A 120 -19.39 21.25 -17.50
CA ASN A 120 -20.19 20.27 -18.21
C ASN A 120 -19.77 18.89 -17.73
N VAL A 121 -20.63 18.24 -16.95
CA VAL A 121 -20.42 16.86 -16.52
C VAL A 121 -20.99 15.98 -17.62
N MET A 122 -20.13 15.44 -18.46
CA MET A 122 -20.54 14.56 -19.56
C MET A 122 -20.89 13.17 -19.04
N ASP A 123 -20.12 12.68 -18.06
CA ASP A 123 -20.29 11.33 -17.56
C ASP A 123 -19.84 11.15 -16.10
N GLY A 124 -20.55 10.26 -15.41
CA GLY A 124 -20.33 9.92 -14.00
C GLY A 124 -20.82 10.97 -13.00
N TYR A 125 -20.75 10.60 -11.73
CA TYR A 125 -21.08 11.44 -10.58
C TYR A 125 -19.82 12.01 -9.94
N TRP A 126 -19.82 13.31 -9.62
CA TRP A 126 -18.66 14.00 -9.05
C TRP A 126 -19.03 14.78 -7.79
N ILE A 127 -18.05 15.01 -6.92
CA ILE A 127 -18.15 15.96 -5.80
C ILE A 127 -17.11 17.05 -5.99
N PHE A 128 -17.55 18.30 -5.99
CA PHE A 128 -16.67 19.46 -5.91
C PHE A 128 -16.44 19.87 -4.46
N TYR A 129 -15.25 20.38 -4.18
CA TYR A 129 -14.82 20.88 -2.89
C TYR A 129 -14.32 22.31 -3.03
N GLU A 130 -14.74 23.18 -2.11
CA GLU A 130 -14.34 24.58 -2.08
C GLU A 130 -12.83 24.75 -1.94
N TYR A 131 -12.15 23.88 -1.19
CA TYR A 131 -10.69 23.96 -0.96
C TYR A 131 -9.93 22.78 -1.58
N PRO A 132 -8.61 22.93 -1.81
CA PRO A 132 -7.75 21.82 -2.18
C PRO A 132 -7.78 20.68 -1.16
N TYR A 133 -7.39 19.50 -1.64
CA TYR A 133 -7.28 18.25 -0.88
C TYR A 133 -8.61 17.78 -0.27
N TYR A 134 -9.70 17.97 -1.01
CA TYR A 134 -11.06 17.51 -0.72
C TYR A 134 -11.62 18.08 0.59
N ARG A 135 -11.47 19.39 0.79
CA ARG A 135 -11.87 20.12 2.00
C ARG A 135 -12.89 21.22 1.71
N GLY A 136 -13.60 21.64 2.75
CA GLY A 136 -14.59 22.72 2.67
C GLY A 136 -15.95 22.23 2.19
N ARG A 137 -16.76 23.18 1.69
CA ARG A 137 -18.13 22.89 1.22
C ARG A 137 -18.11 21.92 0.05
N GLN A 138 -19.11 21.04 0.04
CA GLN A 138 -19.23 19.97 -0.95
C GLN A 138 -20.40 20.25 -1.89
N TYR A 139 -20.24 19.94 -3.17
CA TYR A 139 -21.30 20.10 -4.18
C TYR A 139 -21.42 18.83 -5.02
N PHE A 140 -22.61 18.26 -5.04
CA PHE A 140 -22.91 17.07 -5.83
C PHE A 140 -23.19 17.43 -7.28
N MET A 141 -22.40 16.84 -8.17
CA MET A 141 -22.44 17.09 -9.60
C MET A 141 -22.93 15.84 -10.33
N ARG A 142 -24.11 15.95 -10.95
CA ARG A 142 -24.70 14.91 -11.80
C ARG A 142 -24.32 15.18 -13.25
N PRO A 143 -24.42 14.19 -14.16
CA PRO A 143 -24.34 14.46 -15.59
C PRO A 143 -25.29 15.58 -15.99
N GLY A 144 -24.76 16.60 -16.66
CA GLY A 144 -25.52 17.80 -16.97
C GLY A 144 -24.70 19.05 -17.24
N HIS A 145 -25.45 20.08 -17.62
CA HIS A 145 -24.96 21.37 -18.06
C HIS A 145 -25.10 22.41 -16.95
N TYR A 146 -23.98 22.84 -16.37
CA TYR A 146 -23.95 23.87 -15.33
C TYR A 146 -23.30 25.14 -15.86
N ARG A 147 -24.12 26.10 -16.31
CA ARG A 147 -23.65 27.34 -16.94
C ARG A 147 -23.08 28.35 -15.95
N ARG A 148 -23.41 28.23 -14.67
CA ARG A 148 -22.96 29.11 -13.58
C ARG A 148 -22.78 28.33 -12.28
N PHE A 149 -21.93 28.81 -11.38
CA PHE A 149 -21.69 28.15 -10.09
C PHE A 149 -22.90 28.05 -9.17
N SER A 150 -23.86 28.95 -9.32
CA SER A 150 -25.15 28.86 -8.63
C SER A 150 -25.99 27.65 -9.06
N ASN A 151 -25.75 27.08 -10.24
CA ASN A 151 -26.50 25.89 -10.71
C ASN A 151 -26.18 24.62 -9.90
N TRP A 152 -25.03 24.55 -9.22
CA TRP A 152 -24.71 23.46 -8.30
C TRP A 152 -24.85 23.84 -6.82
N GLY A 153 -25.47 24.99 -6.54
CA GLY A 153 -25.68 25.49 -5.18
C GLY A 153 -24.46 26.20 -4.57
N GLY A 154 -23.45 26.55 -5.38
CA GLY A 154 -22.31 27.35 -4.94
C GLY A 154 -22.70 28.79 -4.61
N MET A 155 -22.15 29.33 -3.52
CA MET A 155 -22.23 30.77 -3.21
C MET A 155 -21.05 31.56 -3.79
N SER A 156 -20.01 30.86 -4.21
CA SER A 156 -18.82 31.39 -4.86
C SER A 156 -18.39 30.43 -5.99
N PRO A 157 -17.61 30.90 -6.99
CA PRO A 157 -17.04 30.04 -8.02
C PRO A 157 -15.82 29.25 -7.53
N ARG A 158 -15.41 29.41 -6.28
CA ARG A 158 -14.17 28.81 -5.76
C ARG A 158 -14.32 27.29 -5.66
N ILE A 159 -13.50 26.56 -6.42
CA ILE A 159 -13.43 25.10 -6.40
C ILE A 159 -11.96 24.71 -6.35
N GLY A 160 -11.52 24.21 -5.20
CA GLY A 160 -10.12 23.85 -4.96
C GLY A 160 -9.78 22.40 -5.28
N SER A 161 -10.77 21.49 -5.27
CA SER A 161 -10.57 20.08 -5.65
C SER A 161 -11.90 19.40 -6.04
N PHE A 162 -11.82 18.23 -6.67
CA PHE A 162 -12.99 17.41 -6.98
C PHE A 162 -12.68 15.93 -7.11
N ARG A 163 -13.66 15.06 -6.84
CA ARG A 163 -13.50 13.59 -6.95
C ARG A 163 -14.64 12.91 -7.67
N CYS A 164 -14.35 11.78 -8.29
CA CYS A 164 -15.35 10.87 -8.84
C CYS A 164 -16.03 10.07 -7.71
N ILE A 165 -17.35 9.91 -7.75
CA ILE A 165 -18.08 8.99 -6.89
C ILE A 165 -18.05 7.62 -7.56
N ARG A 166 -16.97 6.88 -7.33
CA ARG A 166 -16.81 5.51 -7.83
C ARG A 166 -17.38 4.54 -6.82
N LYS A 167 -18.05 3.48 -7.32
CA LYS A 167 -18.19 2.27 -6.52
C LYS A 167 -16.77 1.88 -6.12
N LYS A 168 -16.46 1.83 -4.83
CA LYS A 168 -15.44 0.86 -4.38
C LYS A 168 -16.02 -0.45 -4.86
N HIS A 169 -15.53 -0.98 -5.99
CA HIS A 169 -15.91 -2.32 -6.41
C HIS A 169 -15.88 -3.16 -5.13
N LYS A 170 -16.92 -3.96 -4.87
CA LYS A 170 -16.65 -5.27 -4.28
C LYS A 170 -15.73 -5.90 -5.31
N SER A 171 -14.46 -5.61 -5.19
CA SER A 171 -13.45 -6.21 -6.01
C SER A 171 -13.57 -7.66 -5.59
N ASN A 172 -14.06 -8.48 -6.51
CA ASN A 172 -13.65 -9.87 -6.58
C ASN A 172 -12.19 -9.97 -7.05
N LEU A 173 -11.40 -8.89 -6.96
CA LEU A 173 -9.98 -9.06 -6.75
C LEU A 173 -9.83 -9.63 -5.34
N PRO A 174 -8.98 -10.66 -5.16
CA PRO A 174 -8.64 -11.13 -3.82
C PRO A 174 -8.25 -9.94 -2.96
N THR A 175 -8.52 -10.02 -1.67
CA THR A 175 -8.33 -9.06 -0.58
C THR A 175 -6.94 -8.38 -0.51
N CYS A 176 -6.06 -8.67 -1.46
CA CYS A 176 -4.65 -8.34 -1.59
C CYS A 176 -4.31 -6.98 -2.23
N LEU A 177 -5.22 -6.06 -2.58
CA LEU A 177 -4.81 -4.79 -3.23
C LEU A 177 -5.31 -3.50 -2.56
N LYS A 178 -5.99 -3.57 -1.42
CA LYS A 178 -6.30 -2.39 -0.62
C LYS A 178 -5.01 -1.91 0.05
N LEU A 179 -4.49 -0.73 -0.31
CA LEU A 179 -3.40 -0.06 0.44
C LEU A 179 -3.88 0.12 1.87
N GLN A 180 -3.36 -0.71 2.78
CA GLN A 180 -3.92 -0.90 4.10
C GLN A 180 -2.82 -1.23 5.09
N ILE A 181 -2.88 -0.56 6.24
CA ILE A 181 -2.08 -0.80 7.42
C ILE A 181 -3.03 -0.96 8.60
N ILE A 182 -2.75 -1.93 9.47
CA ILE A 182 -3.56 -2.26 10.63
C ILE A 182 -2.69 -2.09 11.87
N PHE A 183 -3.15 -1.28 12.80
CA PHE A 183 -2.49 -1.02 14.07
C PHE A 183 -3.17 -1.82 15.17
N TYR A 184 -2.41 -2.46 16.05
CA TYR A 184 -2.92 -3.25 17.17
C TYR A 184 -2.37 -2.70 18.49
N GLU A 185 -3.24 -2.57 19.48
CA GLU A 185 -2.86 -2.08 20.81
C GLU A 185 -1.88 -3.03 21.51
N ASP A 186 -2.04 -4.35 21.34
CA ASP A 186 -1.18 -5.37 21.96
C ASP A 186 -0.16 -5.94 20.97
N ARG A 187 0.79 -6.72 21.50
CA ARG A 187 1.78 -7.48 20.70
C ARG A 187 1.11 -8.64 19.97
N ASN A 188 1.78 -9.16 18.94
CA ASN A 188 1.34 -10.34 18.18
C ASN A 188 -0.09 -10.21 17.61
N PHE A 189 -0.46 -9.01 17.16
CA PHE A 189 -1.73 -8.70 16.48
C PHE A 189 -2.97 -8.97 17.34
N GLN A 190 -2.84 -8.74 18.65
CA GLN A 190 -3.92 -8.91 19.63
C GLN A 190 -4.52 -7.56 20.04
N GLY A 191 -5.59 -7.63 20.85
CA GLY A 191 -6.24 -6.45 21.41
C GLY A 191 -7.11 -5.69 20.41
N ARG A 192 -7.41 -4.43 20.74
CA ARG A 192 -8.14 -3.54 19.82
C ARG A 192 -7.25 -3.21 18.63
N TYR A 193 -7.87 -3.13 17.45
CA TYR A 193 -7.16 -2.80 16.23
C TYR A 193 -7.83 -1.65 15.48
N TYR A 194 -7.04 -0.96 14.67
CA TYR A 194 -7.50 0.10 13.80
C TYR A 194 -6.94 -0.08 12.40
N GLU A 195 -7.83 -0.16 11.41
CA GLU A 195 -7.47 -0.23 10.00
C GLU A 195 -7.38 1.16 9.39
N CYS A 196 -6.28 1.42 8.70
CA CYS A 196 -6.00 2.67 8.05
C CYS A 196 -5.64 2.45 6.58
N SER A 197 -6.13 3.32 5.71
CA SER A 197 -5.88 3.28 4.25
C SER A 197 -5.56 4.66 3.66
N SER A 198 -5.22 5.64 4.50
CA SER A 198 -4.85 7.01 4.09
C SER A 198 -3.95 7.67 5.13
N ASP A 199 -3.45 8.86 4.85
CA ASP A 199 -2.70 9.65 5.83
C ASP A 199 -3.60 10.06 7.02
N TYR A 200 -3.07 10.00 8.23
CA TYR A 200 -3.72 10.50 9.45
C TYR A 200 -2.75 11.36 10.26
N PRO A 201 -3.05 12.64 10.49
CA PRO A 201 -2.23 13.53 11.29
C PRO A 201 -2.40 13.30 12.80
N ASP A 202 -3.48 12.70 13.26
CA ASP A 202 -3.66 12.37 14.67
C ASP A 202 -4.50 11.10 14.80
N MET A 203 -3.93 10.11 15.48
CA MET A 203 -4.53 8.81 15.72
C MET A 203 -4.88 8.57 17.20
N HIS A 204 -4.68 9.56 18.07
CA HIS A 204 -4.97 9.45 19.51
C HIS A 204 -6.42 9.02 19.79
N SER A 205 -7.37 9.41 18.93
CA SER A 205 -8.77 9.01 19.08
C SER A 205 -9.07 7.55 18.74
N TYR A 206 -8.15 6.84 18.08
CA TYR A 206 -8.35 5.45 17.62
C TYR A 206 -7.74 4.43 18.57
N PHE A 207 -6.56 4.71 19.12
CA PHE A 207 -5.88 3.85 20.09
C PHE A 207 -4.97 4.69 21.01
N SER A 208 -4.73 4.21 22.22
CA SER A 208 -3.87 4.91 23.20
C SER A 208 -2.37 4.62 23.02
N HIS A 209 -2.07 3.49 22.41
CA HIS A 209 -0.74 2.90 22.20
C HIS A 209 -0.79 1.87 21.07
N CYS A 210 0.36 1.53 20.48
CA CYS A 210 0.46 0.59 19.37
C CYS A 210 1.67 -0.33 19.58
N ASN A 211 1.42 -1.62 19.82
CA ASN A 211 2.47 -2.60 20.07
C ASN A 211 2.72 -3.54 18.90
N SER A 212 1.78 -3.71 17.96
CA SER A 212 2.04 -4.48 16.74
C SER A 212 1.31 -3.91 15.52
N ILE A 213 1.87 -4.14 14.32
CA ILE A 213 1.38 -3.54 13.08
C ILE A 213 1.41 -4.58 11.95
N ARG A 214 0.34 -4.65 11.16
CA ARG A 214 0.29 -5.43 9.93
C ARG A 214 0.12 -4.49 8.74
N VAL A 215 1.11 -4.45 7.86
CA VAL A 215 1.01 -3.71 6.60
C VAL A 215 0.57 -4.67 5.51
N GLU A 216 -0.71 -4.63 5.20
CA GLU A 216 -1.30 -5.45 4.14
C GLU A 216 -0.79 -5.01 2.78
N ASN A 217 -0.77 -3.70 2.48
CA ASN A 217 -0.26 -3.15 1.23
C ASN A 217 0.18 -1.68 1.33
N GLY A 218 1.12 -1.30 0.47
CA GLY A 218 1.74 0.02 0.42
C GLY A 218 3.03 0.12 1.24
N SER A 219 3.64 1.30 1.16
CA SER A 219 4.72 1.71 2.05
C SER A 219 4.22 2.86 2.90
N TRP A 220 4.57 2.85 4.18
CA TRP A 220 4.04 3.76 5.16
C TRP A 220 5.18 4.40 5.96
N VAL A 221 4.98 5.63 6.40
CA VAL A 221 5.79 6.26 7.44
C VAL A 221 4.88 6.50 8.63
N ILE A 222 5.22 5.89 9.75
CA ILE A 222 4.51 6.09 11.02
C ILE A 222 5.34 7.00 11.91
N TYR A 223 4.66 7.78 12.75
CA TYR A 223 5.25 8.85 13.51
C TYR A 223 4.87 8.73 14.98
N GLU A 224 5.85 9.02 15.84
CA GLU A 224 5.69 8.92 17.28
C GLU A 224 4.69 9.93 17.85
N ARG A 225 4.60 11.12 17.23
CA ARG A 225 3.75 12.23 17.69
C ARG A 225 2.70 12.59 16.64
N PRO A 226 1.61 13.29 17.04
CA PRO A 226 0.67 13.87 16.10
C PRO A 226 1.36 14.83 15.12
N ASN A 227 0.66 15.16 14.04
CA ASN A 227 1.06 16.07 12.97
C ASN A 227 2.38 15.68 12.27
N TYR A 228 2.66 14.37 12.19
CA TYR A 228 3.83 13.82 11.50
C TYR A 228 5.16 14.26 12.13
N GLN A 229 5.20 14.28 13.48
CA GLN A 229 6.34 14.72 14.27
C GLN A 229 6.93 13.58 15.10
N GLY A 230 8.08 13.84 15.72
CA GLY A 230 8.80 12.86 16.56
C GLY A 230 9.55 11.84 15.72
N TYR A 231 9.86 10.69 16.32
CA TYR A 231 10.52 9.61 15.58
C TYR A 231 9.68 9.11 14.41
N GLN A 232 10.33 8.85 13.29
CA GLN A 232 9.72 8.41 12.04
C GLN A 232 10.20 7.00 11.74
N TYR A 233 9.27 6.12 11.37
CA TYR A 233 9.58 4.73 11.07
C TYR A 233 8.98 4.35 9.73
N TYR A 234 9.84 3.89 8.83
CA TYR A 234 9.42 3.36 7.54
C TYR A 234 8.96 1.92 7.67
N LEU A 235 7.74 1.64 7.21
CA LEU A 235 7.17 0.31 7.12
C LEU A 235 6.88 -0.06 5.66
N ASN A 236 7.18 -1.31 5.34
CA ASN A 236 6.76 -1.94 4.10
C ASN A 236 5.72 -3.02 4.40
N ARG A 237 5.13 -3.57 3.34
CA ARG A 237 4.30 -4.76 3.44
C ARG A 237 4.99 -5.81 4.32
N GLY A 238 4.28 -6.29 5.33
CA GLY A 238 4.80 -7.25 6.28
C GLY A 238 4.07 -7.22 7.61
N GLU A 239 4.41 -8.20 8.43
CA GLU A 239 3.92 -8.36 9.80
C GLU A 239 4.99 -7.88 10.79
N TYR A 240 4.59 -7.01 11.69
CA TYR A 240 5.46 -6.47 12.73
C TYR A 240 4.85 -6.79 14.11
N PRO A 241 5.18 -7.95 14.70
CA PRO A 241 4.54 -8.45 15.93
C PRO A 241 4.86 -7.64 17.19
N ASP A 242 5.89 -6.79 17.15
CA ASP A 242 6.30 -5.91 18.24
C ASP A 242 6.97 -4.64 17.70
N TYR A 243 7.06 -3.57 18.49
CA TYR A 243 7.63 -2.30 18.04
C TYR A 243 9.11 -2.33 17.72
N GLN A 244 9.87 -3.29 18.24
CA GLN A 244 11.29 -3.43 17.93
C GLN A 244 11.50 -3.88 16.49
N ARG A 245 10.53 -4.58 15.90
CA ARG A 245 10.55 -5.04 14.49
C ARG A 245 10.53 -3.90 13.48
N TRP A 246 10.01 -2.73 13.85
CA TRP A 246 10.14 -1.52 13.04
C TRP A 246 11.16 -0.51 13.56
N MET A 247 12.07 -0.97 14.44
CA MET A 247 13.08 -0.13 15.10
C MET A 247 12.45 0.98 15.97
N GLY A 248 11.25 0.75 16.50
CA GLY A 248 10.56 1.63 17.43
C GLY A 248 11.29 1.73 18.76
N PHE A 249 11.40 2.95 19.31
CA PHE A 249 11.93 3.17 20.66
C PHE A 249 10.87 2.93 21.76
N ASN A 250 9.58 3.09 21.41
CA ASN A 250 8.43 2.91 22.29
C ASN A 250 7.19 2.51 21.46
N ASP A 251 6.07 2.31 22.14
CA ASP A 251 4.75 1.97 21.60
C ASP A 251 3.90 3.19 21.23
N SER A 252 4.44 4.41 21.35
CA SER A 252 3.71 5.64 21.03
C SER A 252 3.74 5.87 19.53
N ILE A 253 2.67 5.47 18.84
CA ILE A 253 2.41 5.87 17.46
C ILE A 253 1.18 6.76 17.43
N ARG A 254 1.27 7.92 16.77
CA ARG A 254 0.23 8.96 16.84
C ARG A 254 -0.13 9.57 15.49
N SER A 255 0.64 9.36 14.44
CA SER A 255 0.27 9.75 13.08
C SER A 255 0.92 8.84 12.04
N CYS A 256 0.37 8.80 10.83
CA CYS A 256 0.92 8.00 9.74
C CYS A 256 0.71 8.66 8.37
N ARG A 257 1.62 8.40 7.44
CA ARG A 257 1.51 8.76 6.03
C ARG A 257 1.71 7.55 5.16
N MET A 258 0.89 7.45 4.14
CA MET A 258 1.15 6.58 3.01
C MET A 258 2.19 7.23 2.12
N ILE A 259 3.16 6.45 1.64
CA ILE A 259 4.10 6.91 0.61
C ILE A 259 3.44 6.68 -0.74
N PRO A 260 3.14 7.74 -1.52
CA PRO A 260 2.47 7.61 -2.81
C PRO A 260 3.23 6.74 -3.80
N HIS A 261 2.50 6.18 -4.76
CA HIS A 261 3.09 5.57 -5.94
C HIS A 261 3.77 6.62 -6.82
N TYR A 262 5.10 6.55 -6.91
CA TYR A 262 5.91 7.41 -7.74
C TYR A 262 6.61 6.60 -8.84
N ARG A 263 6.42 7.02 -10.11
CA ARG A 263 6.93 6.32 -11.32
C ARG A 263 7.92 7.17 -12.13
N GLY A 264 8.41 8.28 -11.58
CA GLY A 264 9.40 9.15 -12.22
C GLY A 264 10.84 8.76 -11.90
N SER A 265 11.78 9.60 -12.33
CA SER A 265 13.18 9.54 -11.93
C SER A 265 13.34 9.87 -10.46
N TYR A 266 14.36 9.34 -9.78
CA TYR A 266 14.68 9.77 -8.42
C TYR A 266 15.84 10.73 -8.49
N ARG A 267 15.67 11.91 -7.90
CA ARG A 267 16.70 12.95 -7.95
C ARG A 267 16.65 13.84 -6.73
N MET A 268 17.78 13.93 -6.04
CA MET A 268 17.93 14.71 -4.84
C MET A 268 19.30 15.38 -4.83
N ARG A 269 19.37 16.60 -4.32
CA ARG A 269 20.62 17.32 -4.11
C ARG A 269 20.80 17.63 -2.62
N ILE A 270 22.00 17.35 -2.10
CA ILE A 270 22.37 17.63 -0.71
C ILE A 270 23.40 18.76 -0.65
N TYR A 271 23.46 19.45 0.50
CA TYR A 271 24.29 20.63 0.70
C TYR A 271 24.95 20.62 2.07
N GLU A 272 26.22 21.04 2.10
CA GLU A 272 27.05 21.15 3.29
C GLU A 272 26.60 22.28 4.24
N ARG A 273 25.91 23.32 3.74
CA ARG A 273 25.45 24.44 4.58
C ARG A 273 23.93 24.63 4.50
N PRO A 274 23.33 25.35 5.47
CA PRO A 274 21.93 25.78 5.37
C PRO A 274 21.67 26.61 4.11
N ASP A 275 20.39 26.76 3.76
CA ASP A 275 19.93 27.61 2.66
C ASP A 275 20.62 27.32 1.31
N PHE A 276 20.91 26.03 1.06
CA PHE A 276 21.54 25.52 -0.17
C PHE A 276 22.96 26.05 -0.42
N GLY A 277 23.67 26.43 0.63
CA GLY A 277 25.07 26.87 0.55
C GLY A 277 26.10 25.75 0.68
N GLY A 278 27.37 26.10 0.47
CA GLY A 278 28.51 25.19 0.66
C GLY A 278 28.69 24.17 -0.48
N HIS A 279 29.45 23.12 -0.21
CA HIS A 279 29.62 22.02 -1.17
C HIS A 279 28.27 21.32 -1.45
N THR A 280 28.07 20.86 -2.68
CA THR A 280 26.81 20.22 -3.10
C THR A 280 27.06 19.01 -3.98
N MET A 281 26.16 18.03 -3.91
CA MET A 281 26.21 16.84 -4.75
C MET A 281 24.79 16.33 -5.02
N GLU A 282 24.59 15.87 -6.24
CA GLU A 282 23.33 15.31 -6.70
C GLU A 282 23.39 13.78 -6.70
N PHE A 283 22.28 13.15 -6.30
CA PHE A 283 22.14 11.71 -6.18
C PHE A 283 20.90 11.22 -6.92
N MET A 284 21.06 10.10 -7.61
CA MET A 284 20.03 9.40 -8.39
C MET A 284 19.96 7.91 -8.03
N ASP A 285 20.67 7.49 -6.98
CA ASP A 285 20.81 6.12 -6.49
C ASP A 285 20.88 6.10 -4.95
N ASP A 286 20.84 4.90 -4.37
CA ASP A 286 20.99 4.73 -2.92
C ASP A 286 22.44 5.02 -2.50
N CYS A 287 22.62 5.59 -1.30
CA CYS A 287 23.92 5.92 -0.74
C CYS A 287 24.10 5.25 0.64
N PRO A 288 24.82 4.13 0.74
CA PRO A 288 25.07 3.45 2.01
C PRO A 288 26.05 4.19 2.91
N SER A 289 26.87 5.10 2.38
CA SER A 289 27.82 5.91 3.14
C SER A 289 27.97 7.28 2.48
N VAL A 290 27.41 8.31 3.13
CA VAL A 290 27.52 9.69 2.63
C VAL A 290 28.97 10.16 2.67
N TYR A 291 29.74 9.78 3.69
CA TYR A 291 31.14 10.17 3.82
C TYR A 291 31.99 9.67 2.64
N ASP A 292 31.75 8.44 2.16
CA ASP A 292 32.56 7.87 1.09
C ASP A 292 32.32 8.56 -0.27
N ARG A 293 31.12 9.12 -0.49
CA ARG A 293 30.76 9.78 -1.76
C ARG A 293 30.84 11.30 -1.71
N PHE A 294 30.43 11.90 -0.59
CA PHE A 294 30.30 13.35 -0.42
C PHE A 294 31.40 13.93 0.46
N HIS A 295 32.17 13.11 1.20
CA HIS A 295 33.23 13.51 2.13
C HIS A 295 32.81 14.39 3.32
N TYR A 296 31.50 14.60 3.50
CA TYR A 296 30.90 15.25 4.66
C TYR A 296 29.90 14.30 5.33
N ASN A 297 29.83 14.34 6.66
CA ASN A 297 28.79 13.62 7.43
C ASN A 297 27.59 14.50 7.77
N ASP A 298 27.75 15.81 7.65
CA ASP A 298 26.76 16.81 8.04
C ASP A 298 26.10 17.41 6.80
N ILE A 299 24.81 17.10 6.63
CA ILE A 299 23.94 17.64 5.60
C ILE A 299 23.03 18.66 6.26
N TYR A 300 23.21 19.93 5.94
CA TYR A 300 22.44 21.01 6.55
C TYR A 300 21.21 21.39 5.74
N SER A 301 21.23 21.24 4.42
CA SER A 301 20.06 21.47 3.57
C SER A 301 20.00 20.48 2.41
N CYS A 302 18.81 20.26 1.85
CA CYS A 302 18.62 19.39 0.69
C CYS A 302 17.42 19.83 -0.16
N ASN A 303 17.49 19.52 -1.45
CA ASN A 303 16.39 19.70 -2.39
C ASN A 303 16.06 18.34 -3.00
N VAL A 304 14.89 17.81 -2.66
CA VAL A 304 14.35 16.62 -3.30
C VAL A 304 13.57 17.07 -4.51
N MET A 305 14.19 16.98 -5.68
CA MET A 305 13.54 17.34 -6.94
C MET A 305 12.48 16.30 -7.30
N ASP A 306 12.85 15.03 -7.17
CA ASP A 306 12.06 13.92 -7.68
C ASP A 306 12.13 12.69 -6.76
N GLY A 307 11.00 12.00 -6.62
CA GLY A 307 10.87 10.77 -5.85
C GLY A 307 10.76 10.94 -4.34
N HIS A 308 10.80 9.81 -3.65
CA HIS A 308 10.67 9.71 -2.19
C HIS A 308 11.93 9.10 -1.61
N TRP A 309 12.49 9.70 -0.57
CA TRP A 309 13.77 9.27 0.00
C TRP A 309 13.65 9.08 1.51
N MET A 310 14.51 8.22 2.07
CA MET A 310 14.72 8.13 3.52
C MET A 310 16.17 8.43 3.85
N PHE A 311 16.38 9.40 4.73
CA PHE A 311 17.66 9.65 5.38
C PHE A 311 17.82 8.78 6.61
N TYR A 312 19.07 8.46 6.92
CA TYR A 312 19.49 7.68 8.07
C TYR A 312 20.66 8.38 8.74
N GLU A 313 20.59 8.55 10.06
CA GLU A 313 21.61 9.22 10.85
C GLU A 313 22.97 8.49 10.78
N GLN A 314 22.98 7.17 10.59
CA GLN A 314 24.19 6.36 10.50
C GLN A 314 24.39 5.77 9.09
N PRO A 315 25.62 5.36 8.73
CA PRO A 315 25.88 4.58 7.52
C PRO A 315 25.10 3.27 7.50
N ASN A 316 24.99 2.67 6.31
CA ASN A 316 24.34 1.39 6.05
C ASN A 316 22.86 1.33 6.48
N TYR A 317 22.14 2.45 6.33
CA TYR A 317 20.71 2.61 6.57
C TYR A 317 20.30 2.34 8.02
N ARG A 318 21.10 2.82 8.98
CA ARG A 318 20.91 2.63 10.42
C ARG A 318 20.65 3.93 11.16
N GLY A 319 20.20 3.80 12.41
CA GLY A 319 19.90 4.94 13.28
C GLY A 319 18.56 5.60 12.95
N ARG A 320 18.40 6.86 13.37
CA ARG A 320 17.16 7.62 13.19
C ARG A 320 16.86 7.83 11.70
N GLN A 321 15.58 7.74 11.36
CA GLN A 321 15.11 7.81 9.98
C GLN A 321 14.34 9.12 9.74
N TYR A 322 14.52 9.71 8.56
CA TYR A 322 13.79 10.93 8.17
C TYR A 322 13.20 10.77 6.77
N TYR A 323 11.90 10.99 6.65
CA TYR A 323 11.19 10.87 5.40
C TYR A 323 11.23 12.17 4.59
N MET A 324 11.81 12.06 3.40
CA MET A 324 12.05 13.17 2.49
C MET A 324 11.10 13.05 1.30
N ARG A 325 10.21 14.04 1.15
CA ARG A 325 9.27 14.18 0.04
C ARG A 325 9.82 15.19 -0.95
N PRO A 326 9.32 15.24 -2.19
CA PRO A 326 9.66 16.32 -3.12
C PRO A 326 9.46 17.69 -2.47
N GLY A 327 10.48 18.54 -2.54
CA GLY A 327 10.49 19.84 -1.90
C GLY A 327 11.88 20.33 -1.47
N GLU A 328 11.88 21.59 -1.07
CA GLU A 328 13.03 22.32 -0.57
C GLU A 328 13.11 22.24 0.96
N TYR A 329 14.26 21.82 1.48
CA TYR A 329 14.55 21.77 2.91
C TYR A 329 15.81 22.58 3.19
N ARG A 330 15.65 23.75 3.82
CA ARG A 330 16.73 24.73 4.01
C ARG A 330 17.56 24.48 5.25
N ARG A 331 17.07 23.65 6.17
CA ARG A 331 17.74 23.27 7.42
C ARG A 331 17.31 21.89 7.88
N TYR A 332 18.12 21.24 8.71
CA TYR A 332 17.84 19.90 9.19
C TYR A 332 16.57 19.76 10.03
N SER A 333 16.11 20.84 10.67
CA SER A 333 14.83 20.86 11.37
C SER A 333 13.62 20.71 10.44
N ASP A 334 13.75 21.06 9.15
CA ASP A 334 12.64 20.99 8.18
C ASP A 334 12.22 19.55 7.89
N TRP A 335 13.12 18.58 8.04
CA TRP A 335 12.81 17.14 7.98
C TRP A 335 12.66 16.46 9.35
N GLY A 336 12.63 17.25 10.43
CA GLY A 336 12.53 16.75 11.80
C GLY A 336 13.84 16.24 12.39
N GLY A 337 14.98 16.58 11.80
CA GLY A 337 16.30 16.31 12.35
C GLY A 337 16.57 17.14 13.61
N ILE A 338 17.28 16.54 14.57
CA ILE A 338 17.80 17.24 15.77
C ILE A 338 19.21 17.79 15.50
N ASN A 339 19.94 17.17 14.58
CA ASN A 339 21.25 17.57 14.11
C ASN A 339 21.32 17.38 12.58
N SER A 340 22.42 17.82 11.97
CA SER A 340 22.71 17.71 10.53
C SER A 340 23.24 16.34 10.11
N ARG A 341 23.44 15.39 11.02
CA ARG A 341 24.18 14.17 10.74
C ARG A 341 23.35 13.20 9.90
N ILE A 342 23.81 12.93 8.68
CA ILE A 342 23.21 11.95 7.78
C ILE A 342 24.31 11.03 7.26
N GLY A 343 24.31 9.78 7.71
CA GLY A 343 25.31 8.78 7.34
C GLY A 343 24.94 7.96 6.10
N SER A 344 23.66 7.83 5.77
CA SER A 344 23.20 7.15 4.55
C SER A 344 21.80 7.59 4.12
N PHE A 345 21.42 7.32 2.88
CA PHE A 345 20.07 7.52 2.39
C PHE A 345 19.71 6.57 1.26
N ARG A 346 18.42 6.30 1.10
CA ARG A 346 17.92 5.42 0.02
C ARG A 346 16.60 5.90 -0.54
N GLN A 347 16.41 5.59 -1.81
CA GLN A 347 15.17 5.76 -2.53
C GLN A 347 14.12 4.82 -1.97
N LYS A 348 12.91 5.35 -1.85
CA LYS A 348 11.72 4.56 -1.58
C LYS A 348 11.00 4.40 -2.89
N TYR A 349 11.36 3.32 -3.57
CA TYR A 349 10.60 2.79 -4.69
C TYR A 349 9.21 2.48 -4.16
N SER A 350 8.25 3.29 -4.57
CA SER A 350 6.88 2.85 -4.40
C SER A 350 6.68 1.73 -5.41
N ASN A 351 6.27 0.55 -4.92
CA ASN A 351 6.22 -0.69 -5.70
C ASN A 351 5.80 -0.42 -7.14
N LYS A 352 6.73 -0.68 -8.06
CA LYS A 352 6.46 -0.73 -9.50
C LYS A 352 5.24 -1.62 -9.70
N PHE A 353 4.14 -1.09 -10.23
CA PHE A 353 3.28 -1.87 -11.11
C PHE A 353 3.91 -1.79 -12.50
N VAL A 354 5.07 -2.42 -12.65
CA VAL A 354 5.62 -2.73 -13.97
C VAL A 354 4.89 -3.99 -14.41
N LYS A 355 4.35 -4.02 -15.63
CA LYS A 355 3.66 -5.21 -16.19
C LYS A 355 4.53 -6.49 -16.17
N HIS A 356 5.84 -6.36 -15.97
CA HIS A 356 6.80 -7.44 -15.78
C HIS A 356 7.27 -7.65 -14.31
N ASP A 357 6.81 -6.83 -13.37
CA ASP A 357 7.02 -6.96 -11.91
C ASP A 357 5.69 -6.64 -11.20
N LEU A 358 4.66 -7.45 -11.45
CA LEU A 358 3.47 -7.42 -10.59
C LEU A 358 3.93 -7.75 -9.15
N PRO A 359 3.63 -6.91 -8.15
CA PRO A 359 4.24 -7.01 -6.83
C PRO A 359 3.91 -8.35 -6.16
N PHE A 360 4.69 -8.70 -5.13
CA PHE A 360 4.54 -9.83 -4.20
C PHE A 360 3.10 -10.11 -3.70
N PHE A 361 2.11 -9.28 -4.05
CA PHE A 361 0.66 -9.50 -3.93
C PHE A 361 0.08 -10.54 -4.88
N LEU A 362 0.80 -10.94 -5.92
CA LEU A 362 0.34 -12.07 -6.70
C LEU A 362 0.88 -13.39 -6.15
N LYS A 363 2.07 -13.43 -5.53
CA LYS A 363 2.67 -14.70 -5.09
C LYS A 363 1.88 -15.25 -3.91
N LYS A 364 1.09 -16.26 -4.22
CA LYS A 364 0.09 -16.83 -3.33
C LYS A 364 0.05 -18.33 -3.57
N ILE A 365 0.19 -19.06 -2.47
CA ILE A 365 0.01 -20.50 -2.41
C ILE A 365 -1.07 -20.78 -1.38
N ILE A 366 -1.98 -21.67 -1.71
CA ILE A 366 -3.09 -22.09 -0.85
C ILE A 366 -2.93 -23.58 -0.60
N PHE A 367 -2.84 -23.96 0.67
CA PHE A 367 -2.80 -25.33 1.13
C PHE A 367 -4.19 -25.79 1.54
N TYR A 368 -4.59 -26.98 1.15
CA TYR A 368 -5.87 -27.59 1.50
C TYR A 368 -5.65 -28.88 2.27
N GLU A 369 -6.41 -29.08 3.34
CA GLU A 369 -6.31 -30.30 4.17
C GLU A 369 -6.74 -31.57 3.42
N ASP A 370 -7.66 -31.44 2.46
CA ASP A 370 -8.20 -32.56 1.69
C ASP A 370 -7.83 -32.46 0.20
N ARG A 371 -8.05 -33.54 -0.56
CA ARG A 371 -7.78 -33.59 -2.01
C ARG A 371 -8.76 -32.71 -2.80
N ASN A 372 -8.41 -32.37 -4.03
CA ASN A 372 -9.26 -31.59 -4.95
C ASN A 372 -9.73 -30.24 -4.37
N PHE A 373 -8.86 -29.59 -3.60
CA PHE A 373 -9.06 -28.23 -3.07
C PHE A 373 -10.26 -28.11 -2.11
N GLN A 374 -10.52 -29.18 -1.35
CA GLN A 374 -11.60 -29.27 -0.38
C GLN A 374 -11.07 -29.11 1.05
N GLY A 375 -12.00 -29.02 2.02
CA GLY A 375 -11.67 -28.89 3.43
C GLY A 375 -11.22 -27.49 3.83
N ARG A 376 -10.57 -27.39 5.00
CA ARG A 376 -9.97 -26.13 5.46
C ARG A 376 -8.79 -25.77 4.56
N ASN A 377 -8.61 -24.48 4.36
CA ASN A 377 -7.54 -23.95 3.53
C ASN A 377 -6.75 -22.87 4.26
N TYR A 378 -5.47 -22.77 3.89
CA TYR A 378 -4.52 -21.84 4.49
C TYR A 378 -3.78 -21.12 3.37
N GLU A 379 -3.97 -19.80 3.32
CA GLU A 379 -3.34 -18.93 2.35
C GLU A 379 -1.98 -18.43 2.87
N CYS A 380 -0.98 -18.50 2.01
CA CYS A 380 0.38 -18.09 2.32
C CYS A 380 0.94 -17.22 1.19
N SER A 381 1.64 -16.15 1.57
CA SER A 381 2.27 -15.19 0.64
C SER A 381 3.71 -14.81 1.02
N SER A 382 4.31 -15.53 1.97
CA SER A 382 5.69 -15.35 2.44
C SER A 382 6.33 -16.68 2.86
N ASP A 383 7.62 -16.67 3.20
CA ASP A 383 8.28 -17.84 3.80
C ASP A 383 7.66 -18.15 5.18
N TYR A 384 7.53 -19.43 5.51
CA TYR A 384 7.10 -19.91 6.82
C TYR A 384 7.97 -21.06 7.29
N PRO A 385 8.72 -20.92 8.39
CA PRO A 385 9.56 -21.97 8.93
C PRO A 385 8.78 -23.04 9.68
N ASP A 386 7.59 -22.77 10.20
CA ASP A 386 6.75 -23.80 10.82
C ASP A 386 5.28 -23.49 10.59
N MET A 387 4.59 -24.44 9.96
CA MET A 387 3.18 -24.32 9.62
C MET A 387 2.27 -25.21 10.48
N HIS A 388 2.81 -25.89 11.50
CA HIS A 388 2.08 -26.88 12.28
C HIS A 388 0.85 -26.31 13.01
N SER A 389 0.91 -25.04 13.42
CA SER A 389 -0.21 -24.34 14.07
C SER A 389 -1.35 -24.00 13.12
N TYR A 390 -1.09 -24.00 11.80
CA TYR A 390 -2.11 -23.72 10.80
C TYR A 390 -2.86 -25.00 10.43
N PHE A 391 -2.16 -26.05 9.98
CA PHE A 391 -2.78 -27.32 9.57
C PHE A 391 -1.99 -28.54 10.01
N SER A 392 -2.69 -29.66 10.17
CA SER A 392 -2.09 -30.96 10.54
C SER A 392 -1.68 -31.81 9.35
N ARG A 393 -2.28 -31.56 8.17
CA ARG A 393 -2.07 -32.29 6.91
C ARG A 393 -2.32 -31.40 5.69
N CYS A 394 -1.69 -31.71 4.56
CA CYS A 394 -1.91 -31.02 3.28
C CYS A 394 -2.03 -32.02 2.13
N ASN A 395 -3.22 -32.11 1.55
CA ASN A 395 -3.52 -33.08 0.49
C ASN A 395 -3.73 -32.45 -0.88
N SER A 396 -3.94 -31.14 -1.00
CA SER A 396 -3.92 -30.45 -2.29
C SER A 396 -3.45 -29.00 -2.16
N ILE A 397 -2.92 -28.45 -3.25
CA ILE A 397 -2.27 -27.14 -3.27
C ILE A 397 -2.67 -26.37 -4.52
N ARG A 398 -2.99 -25.07 -4.37
CA ARG A 398 -3.07 -24.13 -5.51
C ARG A 398 -1.99 -23.09 -5.39
N VAL A 399 -1.16 -22.98 -6.41
CA VAL A 399 -0.21 -21.86 -6.55
C VAL A 399 -0.82 -20.86 -7.53
N GLU A 400 -1.40 -19.78 -7.01
CA GLU A 400 -2.02 -18.74 -7.83
C GLU A 400 -0.97 -17.91 -8.58
N ASN A 401 0.18 -17.64 -7.94
CA ASN A 401 1.36 -17.08 -8.60
C ASN A 401 2.65 -17.36 -7.80
N GLY A 402 3.78 -17.19 -8.48
CA GLY A 402 5.12 -17.39 -7.94
C GLY A 402 5.61 -18.83 -8.03
N SER A 403 6.83 -19.03 -7.58
CA SER A 403 7.48 -20.34 -7.45
C SER A 403 7.85 -20.54 -6.00
N TRP A 404 7.64 -21.75 -5.51
CA TRP A 404 7.75 -22.10 -4.10
C TRP A 404 8.54 -23.39 -3.94
N VAL A 405 9.22 -23.53 -2.82
CA VAL A 405 9.72 -24.81 -2.32
C VAL A 405 8.97 -25.11 -1.04
N ILE A 406 8.26 -26.23 -1.01
CA ILE A 406 7.60 -26.73 0.20
C ILE A 406 8.43 -27.86 0.79
N TYR A 407 8.38 -27.99 2.11
CA TYR A 407 9.23 -28.89 2.87
C TYR A 407 8.39 -29.79 3.77
N GLU A 408 8.81 -31.04 3.86
CA GLU A 408 8.14 -32.06 4.68
C GLU A 408 8.20 -31.73 6.18
N ARG A 409 9.29 -31.11 6.64
CA ARG A 409 9.53 -30.82 8.07
C ARG A 409 9.60 -29.31 8.32
N PRO A 410 9.42 -28.87 9.58
CA PRO A 410 9.69 -27.49 9.96
C PRO A 410 11.14 -27.08 9.67
N ASN A 411 11.38 -25.78 9.68
CA ASN A 411 12.65 -25.10 9.46
C ASN A 411 13.33 -25.43 8.12
N TYR A 412 12.53 -25.66 7.07
CA TYR A 412 12.99 -25.92 5.70
C TYR A 412 13.79 -27.22 5.58
N GLN A 413 13.34 -28.27 6.29
CA GLN A 413 14.01 -29.57 6.36
C GLN A 413 13.18 -30.70 5.74
N GLY A 414 13.81 -31.85 5.56
CA GLY A 414 13.17 -33.05 4.99
C GLY A 414 13.09 -33.00 3.47
N TYR A 415 12.15 -33.75 2.90
CA TYR A 415 11.92 -33.72 1.46
C TYR A 415 11.46 -32.34 0.98
N GLN A 416 11.98 -31.91 -0.17
CA GLN A 416 11.72 -30.62 -0.77
C GLN A 416 10.95 -30.81 -2.07
N TYR A 417 9.97 -29.95 -2.33
CA TYR A 417 9.17 -30.02 -3.54
C TYR A 417 9.01 -28.63 -4.13
N TYR A 418 9.48 -28.48 -5.37
CA TYR A 418 9.31 -27.29 -6.17
C TYR A 418 7.90 -27.23 -6.75
N LEU A 419 7.26 -26.09 -6.57
CA LEU A 419 5.93 -25.81 -7.08
C LEU A 419 5.96 -24.53 -7.91
N ASN A 420 5.49 -24.63 -9.15
CA ASN A 420 5.16 -23.49 -9.99
C ASN A 420 3.67 -23.19 -9.95
N ARG A 421 3.30 -22.02 -10.50
CA ARG A 421 1.91 -21.62 -10.73
C ARG A 421 1.12 -22.78 -11.36
N GLY A 422 0.05 -23.18 -10.71
CA GLY A 422 -0.73 -24.34 -11.11
C GLY A 422 -1.59 -24.90 -10.00
N GLU A 423 -2.37 -25.90 -10.36
CA GLU A 423 -3.26 -26.64 -9.47
C GLU A 423 -2.71 -28.05 -9.25
N TYR A 424 -2.58 -28.43 -7.98
CA TYR A 424 -2.08 -29.74 -7.58
C TYR A 424 -3.15 -30.44 -6.72
N PRO A 425 -4.05 -31.22 -7.34
CA PRO A 425 -5.22 -31.80 -6.66
C PRO A 425 -4.89 -32.90 -5.64
N ASP A 426 -3.67 -33.43 -5.66
CA ASP A 426 -3.16 -34.45 -4.75
C ASP A 426 -1.62 -34.37 -4.62
N TYR A 427 -1.05 -35.00 -3.59
CA TYR A 427 0.39 -34.92 -3.34
C TYR A 427 1.26 -35.60 -4.40
N GLN A 428 0.72 -36.53 -5.18
CA GLN A 428 1.48 -37.18 -6.26
C GLN A 428 1.76 -36.17 -7.39
N ARG A 429 0.91 -35.15 -7.54
CA ARG A 429 1.10 -34.09 -8.55
C ARG A 429 2.28 -33.16 -8.28
N TRP A 430 2.79 -33.08 -7.07
CA TRP A 430 4.08 -32.42 -6.77
C TRP A 430 5.21 -33.38 -6.44
N MET A 431 5.07 -34.66 -6.82
CA MET A 431 6.02 -35.73 -6.50
C MET A 431 6.19 -35.96 -4.99
N GLY A 432 5.19 -35.59 -4.19
CA GLY A 432 5.14 -35.85 -2.76
C GLY A 432 4.99 -37.34 -2.44
N PHE A 433 5.67 -37.79 -1.38
CA PHE A 433 5.51 -39.16 -0.86
C PHE A 433 4.37 -39.28 0.16
N ASN A 434 4.00 -38.18 0.81
CA ASN A 434 2.97 -38.09 1.84
C ASN A 434 2.31 -36.70 1.85
N ASP A 435 1.35 -36.49 2.76
CA ASP A 435 0.61 -35.24 2.97
C ASP A 435 1.23 -34.32 4.04
N SER A 436 2.43 -34.65 4.51
CA SER A 436 3.10 -33.91 5.58
C SER A 436 3.90 -32.76 4.99
N ILE A 437 3.30 -31.57 4.94
CA ILE A 437 3.97 -30.32 4.61
C ILE A 437 4.03 -29.45 5.86
N ARG A 438 5.21 -28.93 6.20
CA ARG A 438 5.43 -28.24 7.49
C ARG A 438 6.17 -26.91 7.39
N SER A 439 6.80 -26.62 6.26
CA SER A 439 7.37 -25.28 6.01
C SER A 439 7.40 -24.98 4.51
N CYS A 440 7.51 -23.72 4.15
CA CYS A 440 7.61 -23.31 2.74
C CYS A 440 8.50 -22.07 2.58
N ARG A 441 9.20 -22.00 1.44
CA ARG A 441 9.95 -20.82 1.01
C ARG A 441 9.48 -20.38 -0.35
N MET A 442 9.30 -19.09 -0.49
CA MET A 442 9.12 -18.44 -1.77
C MET A 442 10.46 -18.34 -2.47
N ILE A 443 10.50 -18.66 -3.76
CA ILE A 443 11.66 -18.42 -4.59
C ILE A 443 11.58 -16.97 -5.10
N PRO A 444 12.52 -16.09 -4.73
CA PRO A 444 12.57 -14.72 -5.23
C PRO A 444 12.63 -14.68 -6.77
N HIS A 445 12.05 -13.66 -7.38
CA HIS A 445 12.32 -13.44 -8.80
C HIS A 445 13.77 -13.01 -8.93
N TYR A 446 14.55 -13.74 -9.71
CA TYR A 446 15.93 -13.43 -9.98
C TYR A 446 16.08 -12.91 -11.42
N ARG A 447 16.88 -11.86 -11.63
CA ARG A 447 17.18 -11.27 -12.96
C ARG A 447 18.69 -11.09 -13.16
N GLY A 448 19.48 -12.02 -12.63
CA GLY A 448 20.89 -12.13 -12.97
C GLY A 448 21.11 -13.16 -14.06
N ASN A 449 22.35 -13.60 -14.19
CA ASN A 449 22.76 -14.45 -15.30
C ASN A 449 22.56 -15.94 -15.00
N TYR A 450 22.25 -16.30 -13.75
CA TYR A 450 22.19 -17.67 -13.25
C TYR A 450 23.53 -18.39 -13.48
N ARG A 451 24.27 -18.66 -12.42
CA ARG A 451 25.64 -19.16 -12.55
C ARG A 451 25.96 -20.11 -11.43
N MET A 452 26.25 -21.34 -11.78
CA MET A 452 26.66 -22.36 -10.82
C MET A 452 27.80 -23.18 -11.38
N ARG A 453 28.67 -23.67 -10.50
CA ARG A 453 29.74 -24.61 -10.86
C ARG A 453 29.59 -25.91 -10.10
N LEU A 454 29.66 -27.03 -10.82
CA LEU A 454 29.71 -28.38 -10.26
C LEU A 454 31.15 -28.89 -10.26
N TYR A 455 31.45 -29.75 -9.29
CA TYR A 455 32.78 -30.30 -9.07
C TYR A 455 32.73 -31.82 -8.92
N GLU A 456 33.67 -32.49 -9.57
CA GLU A 456 33.84 -33.95 -9.54
C GLU A 456 34.23 -34.49 -8.16
N ARG A 457 34.85 -33.67 -7.29
CA ARG A 457 35.28 -34.10 -5.95
C ARG A 457 34.72 -33.21 -4.84
N PRO A 458 34.74 -33.67 -3.58
CA PRO A 458 34.42 -32.83 -2.43
C PRO A 458 35.33 -31.59 -2.35
N ASP A 459 34.93 -30.62 -1.53
CA ASP A 459 35.71 -29.41 -1.23
C ASP A 459 36.14 -28.60 -2.46
N PHE A 460 35.27 -28.54 -3.48
CA PHE A 460 35.52 -27.83 -4.74
C PHE A 460 36.76 -28.33 -5.52
N GLY A 461 37.11 -29.60 -5.36
CA GLY A 461 38.22 -30.26 -6.05
C GLY A 461 37.83 -30.98 -7.34
N GLY A 462 38.84 -31.42 -8.09
CA GLY A 462 38.66 -32.21 -9.32
C GLY A 462 38.29 -31.37 -10.55
N GLN A 463 37.77 -32.02 -11.59
CA GLN A 463 37.27 -31.31 -12.76
C GLN A 463 35.98 -30.54 -12.44
N THR A 464 35.75 -29.45 -13.18
CA THR A 464 34.64 -28.53 -12.90
C THR A 464 33.88 -28.18 -14.16
N MET A 465 32.58 -27.97 -14.04
CA MET A 465 31.75 -27.44 -15.12
C MET A 465 30.83 -26.33 -14.62
N GLU A 466 30.70 -25.30 -15.44
CA GLU A 466 29.86 -24.15 -15.16
C GLU A 466 28.55 -24.22 -15.95
N PHE A 467 27.45 -23.88 -15.28
CA PHE A 467 26.09 -23.91 -15.81
C PHE A 467 25.49 -22.51 -15.73
N MET A 468 24.83 -22.12 -16.83
CA MET A 468 24.07 -20.88 -16.94
C MET A 468 22.64 -21.10 -17.46
N ASP A 469 22.28 -22.35 -17.72
CA ASP A 469 21.02 -22.79 -18.29
C ASP A 469 20.58 -24.12 -17.66
N ASP A 470 19.32 -24.51 -17.91
CA ASP A 470 18.79 -25.77 -17.43
C ASP A 470 19.53 -26.96 -18.05
N CYS A 471 19.78 -27.99 -17.25
CA CYS A 471 20.48 -29.21 -17.67
C CYS A 471 19.61 -30.45 -17.40
N PRO A 472 18.96 -31.04 -18.43
CA PRO A 472 18.14 -32.25 -18.24
C PRO A 472 18.93 -33.47 -17.77
N SER A 473 20.22 -33.56 -18.12
CA SER A 473 21.09 -34.69 -17.78
C SER A 473 22.53 -34.22 -17.66
N VAL A 474 23.08 -34.24 -16.44
CA VAL A 474 24.48 -33.87 -16.20
C VAL A 474 25.42 -34.91 -16.84
N TYR A 475 25.04 -36.19 -16.82
CA TYR A 475 25.82 -37.26 -17.44
C TYR A 475 25.96 -37.06 -18.95
N ASP A 476 24.90 -36.68 -19.66
CA ASP A 476 24.99 -36.53 -21.11
C ASP A 476 25.84 -35.32 -21.52
N ARG A 477 25.89 -34.28 -20.68
CA ARG A 477 26.66 -33.05 -20.95
C ARG A 477 28.12 -33.15 -20.51
N PHE A 478 28.40 -33.92 -19.47
CA PHE A 478 29.73 -33.90 -18.82
C PHE A 478 30.30 -35.30 -18.52
N HIS A 479 29.57 -36.38 -18.78
CA HIS A 479 29.98 -37.77 -18.58
C HIS A 479 30.40 -38.15 -17.16
N TYR A 480 29.87 -37.44 -16.16
CA TYR A 480 30.02 -37.79 -14.75
C TYR A 480 28.76 -38.43 -14.20
N ASN A 481 28.97 -39.54 -13.46
CA ASN A 481 27.89 -40.20 -12.73
C ASN A 481 27.59 -39.49 -11.39
N ASP A 482 28.62 -38.95 -10.74
CA ASP A 482 28.53 -38.44 -9.37
C ASP A 482 29.05 -36.99 -9.29
N ILE A 483 28.27 -36.12 -8.66
CA ILE A 483 28.64 -34.74 -8.33
C ILE A 483 28.82 -34.67 -6.81
N TYR A 484 29.99 -34.20 -6.36
CA TYR A 484 30.33 -34.23 -4.93
C TYR A 484 30.28 -32.86 -4.26
N SER A 485 30.48 -31.78 -5.01
CA SER A 485 30.32 -30.42 -4.49
C SER A 485 29.87 -29.44 -5.58
N CYS A 486 29.23 -28.35 -5.16
CA CYS A 486 28.74 -27.31 -6.05
C CYS A 486 28.89 -25.92 -5.44
N ASN A 487 29.18 -24.92 -6.27
CA ASN A 487 29.25 -23.51 -5.91
C ASN A 487 28.17 -22.73 -6.67
N VAL A 488 27.13 -22.28 -5.97
CA VAL A 488 26.12 -21.38 -6.51
C VAL A 488 26.67 -19.96 -6.47
N MET A 489 27.12 -19.46 -7.62
CA MET A 489 27.68 -18.11 -7.74
C MET A 489 26.58 -17.07 -7.96
N ASP A 490 25.49 -17.46 -8.64
CA ASP A 490 24.42 -16.56 -9.05
C ASP A 490 23.09 -17.29 -9.25
N GLY A 491 21.99 -16.70 -8.77
CA GLY A 491 20.63 -17.23 -8.93
C GLY A 491 20.24 -18.35 -7.96
N HIS A 492 19.16 -19.05 -8.31
CA HIS A 492 18.56 -20.13 -7.53
C HIS A 492 18.54 -21.41 -8.36
N TRP A 493 18.93 -22.54 -7.78
CA TRP A 493 19.07 -23.79 -8.52
C TRP A 493 18.28 -24.92 -7.86
N MET A 494 17.71 -25.80 -8.70
CA MET A 494 17.03 -27.01 -8.27
C MET A 494 17.77 -28.22 -8.83
N PHE A 495 18.26 -29.09 -7.95
CA PHE A 495 18.80 -30.39 -8.35
C PHE A 495 17.72 -31.43 -8.32
N TYR A 496 17.82 -32.36 -9.26
CA TYR A 496 16.98 -33.53 -9.37
C TYR A 496 17.87 -34.75 -9.33
N GLU A 497 17.53 -35.72 -8.48
CA GLU A 497 18.27 -36.96 -8.30
C GLU A 497 18.36 -37.78 -9.60
N GLN A 498 17.37 -37.67 -10.48
CA GLN A 498 17.30 -38.40 -11.74
C GLN A 498 17.24 -37.45 -12.94
N PRO A 499 17.72 -37.90 -14.13
CA PRO A 499 17.61 -37.13 -15.37
C PRO A 499 16.17 -36.75 -15.71
N ASN A 500 16.02 -35.69 -16.52
CA ASN A 500 14.76 -35.13 -16.98
C ASN A 500 13.86 -34.64 -15.83
N TYR A 501 14.48 -34.03 -14.82
CA TYR A 501 13.80 -33.38 -13.69
C TYR A 501 12.94 -34.34 -12.86
N ARG A 502 13.49 -35.52 -12.54
CA ARG A 502 12.80 -36.58 -11.78
C ARG A 502 13.50 -36.90 -10.46
N GLY A 503 12.82 -37.63 -9.59
CA GLY A 503 13.36 -38.06 -8.30
C GLY A 503 13.34 -36.94 -7.25
N ARG A 504 14.17 -37.10 -6.21
CA ARG A 504 14.23 -36.15 -5.09
C ARG A 504 14.79 -34.80 -5.55
N GLN A 505 14.29 -33.74 -4.93
CA GLN A 505 14.58 -32.36 -5.32
C GLN A 505 15.37 -31.66 -4.21
N TYR A 506 16.32 -30.83 -4.60
CA TYR A 506 17.16 -30.07 -3.67
C TYR A 506 17.29 -28.63 -4.14
N TYR A 507 16.81 -27.70 -3.34
CA TYR A 507 16.90 -26.26 -3.58
C TYR A 507 18.22 -25.71 -3.02
N LEU A 508 18.95 -24.97 -3.85
CA LEU A 508 20.25 -24.37 -3.55
C LEU A 508 20.25 -22.86 -3.78
#